data_AF-A0A2D4GTL4-F1
#
_entry.id   AF-A0A2D4GTL4-F1
#
_cell.length_a   1.000
_cell.length_b   1.000
_cell.length_c   1.000
_cell.angle_alpha   90.00
_cell.angle_beta   90.00
_cell.angle_gamma   90.00
#
_symmetry.space_group_name_H-M   'P 1'
#
loop_
_entity.id
_entity.type
_entity.pdbx_description
1 polymer ?
#
loop_
_entity_poly.entity_id
_entity_poly.type
_entity_poly.pdbx_seq_one_letter_code
_entity_poly.pdbx_strand_id
1 'polypeptide(L)'
;MHLLLGLFFFSILLTAGSSLQCEACLAVNGYCSGTKTECPPESVCMGLVLKYKEDTKDTIPQVILKGCSPNRECKHYEDLIGKEFPTVIEGAPLGVVITEATCSKAPP
;
A
#
# COMPACT_ATOMS: atom_id res chain seq x y z
N MET A 1 32.32 41.57 -12.69
CA MET A 1 32.18 40.15 -12.29
C MET A 1 31.13 39.97 -11.18
N HIS A 2 29.98 40.67 -11.25
CA HIS A 2 28.94 40.62 -10.20
C HIS A 2 27.67 39.84 -10.60
N LEU A 3 27.51 39.50 -11.88
CA LEU A 3 26.35 38.77 -12.39
C LEU A 3 26.35 37.27 -12.05
N LEU A 4 27.52 36.70 -11.70
CA LEU A 4 27.66 35.29 -11.35
C LEU A 4 27.28 34.99 -9.90
N LEU A 5 27.25 36.00 -9.02
CA LEU A 5 26.95 35.80 -7.58
C LEU A 5 25.46 35.57 -7.33
N GLY A 6 24.58 36.09 -8.19
CA GLY A 6 23.12 35.93 -8.06
C GLY A 6 22.61 34.54 -8.45
N LEU A 7 23.36 33.80 -9.27
CA LEU A 7 22.98 32.45 -9.73
C LEU A 7 23.15 31.39 -8.64
N PHE A 8 24.03 31.61 -7.65
CA PHE A 8 24.23 30.66 -6.55
C PHE A 8 23.14 30.68 -5.48
N PHE A 9 22.35 31.76 -5.38
CA PHE A 9 21.26 31.83 -4.40
C PHE A 9 20.00 31.07 -4.84
N PHE A 10 19.84 30.79 -6.14
CA PHE A 10 18.69 30.03 -6.66
C PHE A 10 18.89 28.50 -6.61
N SER A 11 20.12 28.01 -6.44
CA SER A 11 20.38 26.56 -6.34
C SER A 11 20.00 25.94 -4.99
N ILE A 12 19.60 26.77 -4.01
CA ILE A 12 19.26 26.31 -2.63
C ILE A 12 17.75 26.04 -2.48
N LEU A 13 16.94 26.31 -3.50
CA LEU A 13 15.58 25.74 -3.61
C LEU A 13 15.69 24.26 -4.00
N LEU A 14 16.44 23.49 -3.19
CA LEU A 14 16.37 22.04 -3.17
C LEU A 14 14.90 21.70 -3.01
N THR A 15 14.37 21.02 -4.01
CA THR A 15 13.08 20.38 -4.01
C THR A 15 12.82 19.73 -2.66
N ALA A 16 12.01 20.38 -1.81
CA ALA A 16 11.39 19.71 -0.69
C ALA A 16 10.45 18.67 -1.33
N GLY A 17 10.99 17.47 -1.55
CA GLY A 17 10.20 16.36 -2.09
C GLY A 17 9.02 16.18 -1.18
N SER A 18 7.80 16.31 -1.71
CA SER A 18 6.61 16.01 -0.94
C SER A 18 6.73 14.58 -0.45
N SER A 19 6.72 14.38 0.87
CA SER A 19 6.70 13.03 1.42
C SER A 19 5.41 12.34 0.98
N LEU A 20 5.53 11.08 0.59
CA LEU A 20 4.38 10.28 0.16
C LEU A 20 3.44 10.12 1.36
N GLN A 21 2.16 10.40 1.17
CA GLN A 21 1.13 10.14 2.16
C GLN A 21 0.11 9.14 1.62
N CYS A 22 -0.10 8.06 2.36
CA CYS A 22 -1.05 7.00 2.01
C CYS A 22 -2.13 6.88 3.07
N GLU A 23 -3.34 6.58 2.62
CA GLU A 23 -4.42 6.18 3.52
C GLU A 23 -4.07 4.84 4.19
N ALA A 24 -4.19 4.79 5.52
CA ALA A 24 -4.00 3.57 6.30
C ALA A 24 -5.35 3.09 6.86
N CYS A 25 -5.81 1.91 6.46
CA CYS A 25 -7.04 1.32 6.95
C CYS A 25 -7.02 -0.20 6.87
N LEU A 26 -7.85 -0.83 7.72
CA LEU A 26 -8.16 -2.26 7.68
C LEU A 26 -9.67 -2.41 7.86
N ALA A 27 -10.33 -3.12 6.95
CA ALA A 27 -11.74 -3.43 7.04
C ALA A 27 -12.01 -4.90 6.70
N VAL A 28 -12.92 -5.52 7.47
CA VAL A 28 -13.48 -6.83 7.15
C VAL A 28 -14.92 -6.60 6.72
N ASN A 29 -15.25 -6.96 5.49
CA ASN A 29 -16.57 -6.77 4.86
C ASN A 29 -17.05 -5.31 4.91
N GLY A 30 -16.71 -4.52 3.90
CA GLY A 30 -17.23 -3.16 3.77
C GLY A 30 -16.23 -2.18 3.16
N TYR A 31 -16.43 -0.90 3.45
CA TYR A 31 -15.58 0.18 2.95
C TYR A 31 -14.37 0.41 3.87
N CYS A 32 -13.19 0.48 3.27
CA CYS A 32 -11.95 0.79 3.97
C CYS A 32 -11.59 2.25 3.74
N SER A 33 -11.73 3.05 4.79
CA SER A 33 -11.27 4.44 4.83
C SER A 33 -10.59 4.74 6.15
N GLY A 34 -9.56 5.59 6.10
CA GLY A 34 -8.72 5.91 7.23
C GLY A 34 -7.98 7.23 7.08
N THR A 35 -7.11 7.51 8.03
CA THR A 35 -6.28 8.72 7.98
C THR A 35 -5.13 8.54 7.01
N LYS A 36 -4.71 9.65 6.38
CA LYS A 36 -3.48 9.68 5.60
C LYS A 36 -2.29 9.78 6.54
N THR A 37 -1.30 8.93 6.33
CA THR A 37 -0.08 8.87 7.13
C THR A 37 1.13 9.04 6.22
N GLU A 38 2.16 9.67 6.75
CA GLU A 38 3.43 9.85 6.03
C GLU A 38 4.16 8.51 5.94
N CYS A 39 4.59 8.17 4.73
CA CYS A 39 5.30 6.93 4.46
C CYS A 39 6.82 7.10 4.59
N PRO A 40 7.53 6.02 4.95
CA PRO A 40 8.98 5.98 4.85
C PRO A 40 9.47 6.29 3.42
N PRO A 41 10.70 6.78 3.25
CA PRO A 41 11.33 6.94 1.95
C PRO A 41 11.24 5.66 1.11
N GLU A 42 11.11 5.81 -0.21
CA GLU A 42 11.04 4.69 -1.17
C GLU A 42 9.81 3.75 -1.01
N SER A 43 8.81 4.17 -0.25
CA SER A 43 7.53 3.46 -0.15
C SER A 43 6.60 3.76 -1.33
N VAL A 44 5.61 2.89 -1.51
CA VAL A 44 4.42 3.10 -2.34
C VAL A 44 3.17 2.96 -1.46
N CYS A 45 2.07 3.55 -1.89
CA CYS A 45 0.77 3.24 -1.35
C CYS A 45 0.31 1.89 -1.88
N MET A 46 0.07 0.98 -0.96
CA MET A 46 -0.41 -0.36 -1.23
C MET A 46 -1.87 -0.47 -0.83
N GLY A 47 -2.69 -1.05 -1.70
CA GLY A 47 -4.02 -1.56 -1.39
C GLY A 47 -4.07 -3.05 -1.65
N LEU A 48 -4.57 -3.84 -0.70
CA LEU A 48 -4.79 -5.28 -0.86
C LEU A 48 -6.25 -5.61 -0.57
N VAL A 49 -6.79 -6.49 -1.39
CA VAL A 49 -8.10 -7.11 -1.17
C VAL A 49 -7.88 -8.61 -1.09
N LEU A 50 -8.16 -9.17 0.08
CA LEU A 50 -8.06 -10.60 0.35
C LEU A 50 -9.45 -11.19 0.53
N LYS A 51 -9.63 -12.42 0.08
CA LYS A 51 -10.80 -13.24 0.38
C LYS A 51 -10.34 -14.54 0.99
N TYR A 52 -11.06 -15.06 1.97
CA TYR A 52 -10.79 -16.39 2.51
C TYR A 52 -12.06 -17.19 2.59
N LYS A 53 -11.96 -18.50 2.40
CA LYS A 53 -13.10 -19.39 2.61
C LYS A 53 -13.24 -19.64 4.11
N GLU A 54 -14.41 -19.34 4.63
CA GLU A 54 -14.80 -19.78 5.97
C GLU A 54 -15.70 -21.00 5.78
N ASP A 55 -15.28 -22.18 6.26
CA ASP A 55 -15.97 -23.47 6.01
C ASP A 55 -17.44 -23.51 6.46
N THR A 56 -17.88 -22.53 7.26
CA THR A 56 -19.18 -22.52 7.94
C THR A 56 -20.13 -21.41 7.50
N LYS A 57 -19.74 -20.53 6.55
CA LYS A 57 -20.57 -19.42 6.09
C LYS A 57 -20.66 -19.37 4.56
N ASP A 58 -21.87 -19.11 4.06
CA ASP A 58 -22.12 -18.89 2.63
C ASP A 58 -21.47 -17.59 2.10
N THR A 59 -21.20 -16.64 2.99
CA THR A 59 -20.55 -15.38 2.62
C THR A 59 -19.04 -15.55 2.70
N ILE A 60 -18.35 -15.33 1.59
CA ILE A 60 -16.88 -15.26 1.53
C ILE A 60 -16.44 -13.91 2.10
N PRO A 61 -15.86 -13.84 3.31
CA PRO A 61 -15.39 -12.59 3.88
C PRO A 61 -14.29 -11.97 3.02
N GLN A 62 -14.35 -10.64 2.90
CA GLN A 62 -13.37 -9.82 2.19
C GLN A 62 -12.63 -8.94 3.19
N VAL A 63 -11.31 -8.99 3.18
CA VAL A 63 -10.44 -8.11 3.95
C VAL A 63 -9.84 -7.09 3.01
N ILE A 64 -9.96 -5.81 3.34
CA ILE A 64 -9.32 -4.73 2.59
C ILE A 64 -8.28 -4.10 3.52
N LEU A 65 -7.05 -3.98 3.03
CA LEU A 65 -5.94 -3.33 3.71
C LEU A 65 -5.39 -2.21 2.82
N LYS A 66 -5.18 -1.02 3.37
CA LYS A 66 -4.44 0.06 2.71
C LYS A 66 -3.31 0.54 3.62
N GLY A 67 -2.18 0.94 3.04
CA GLY A 67 -1.08 1.53 3.80
C GLY A 67 0.19 1.76 2.98
N CYS A 68 1.28 2.07 3.67
CA CYS A 68 2.60 2.19 3.06
C CYS A 68 3.26 0.81 2.94
N SER A 69 3.89 0.53 1.80
CA SER A 69 4.69 -0.69 1.61
C SER A 69 5.92 -0.41 0.74
N PRO A 70 7.04 -1.14 0.92
CA PRO A 70 8.12 -1.12 -0.04
C PRO A 70 7.63 -1.55 -1.43
N ASN A 71 8.07 -0.87 -2.49
CA ASN A 71 7.67 -1.19 -3.87
C ASN A 71 7.89 -2.68 -4.24
N ARG A 72 8.97 -3.29 -3.75
CA ARG A 72 9.28 -4.71 -3.98
C ARG A 72 8.24 -5.65 -3.38
N GLU A 73 7.71 -5.31 -2.20
CA GLU A 73 6.75 -6.14 -1.48
C GLU A 73 5.36 -5.96 -2.10
N CYS A 74 5.00 -4.74 -2.45
CA CYS A 74 3.75 -4.48 -3.16
C CYS A 74 3.66 -5.25 -4.48
N LYS A 75 4.73 -5.23 -5.29
CA LYS A 75 4.81 -6.03 -6.53
C LYS A 75 4.75 -7.54 -6.28
N HIS A 76 5.35 -8.00 -5.18
CA HIS A 76 5.23 -9.41 -4.81
C HIS A 76 3.77 -9.82 -4.59
N TYR A 77 2.94 -8.96 -3.99
CA TYR A 77 1.51 -9.24 -3.87
C TYR A 77 0.74 -9.15 -5.20
N GLU A 78 1.12 -8.26 -6.12
CA GLU A 78 0.56 -8.25 -7.50
C GLU A 78 0.81 -9.60 -8.20
N ASP A 79 2.01 -10.17 -8.04
CA ASP A 79 2.36 -11.48 -8.61
C ASP A 79 1.62 -12.66 -7.94
N LEU A 80 0.99 -12.43 -6.79
CA LEU A 80 0.23 -13.42 -6.03
C LEU A 80 -1.28 -13.31 -6.21
N ILE A 81 -1.77 -12.35 -7.02
CA ILE A 81 -3.20 -12.23 -7.33
C ILE A 81 -3.72 -13.57 -7.90
N GLY A 82 -4.82 -14.05 -7.33
CA GLY A 82 -5.49 -15.29 -7.71
C GLY A 82 -4.82 -16.57 -7.20
N LYS A 83 -3.70 -16.49 -6.47
CA LYS A 83 -3.05 -17.65 -5.86
C LYS A 83 -3.55 -17.86 -4.44
N GLU A 84 -3.82 -19.11 -4.09
CA GLU A 84 -4.12 -19.50 -2.71
C GLU A 84 -2.82 -19.48 -1.89
N PHE A 85 -2.83 -18.78 -0.76
CA PHE A 85 -1.71 -18.80 0.18
C PHE A 85 -1.71 -20.13 0.93
N PRO A 86 -0.60 -20.89 0.89
CA PRO A 86 -0.53 -22.19 1.56
C PRO A 86 -0.39 -22.07 3.08
N THR A 87 -0.09 -20.88 3.61
CA THR A 87 0.27 -20.70 5.02
C THR A 87 -0.93 -20.38 5.90
N VAL A 88 -1.19 -21.31 6.82
CA VAL A 88 -1.74 -21.01 8.14
C VAL A 88 -0.76 -20.04 8.81
N ILE A 89 -1.01 -18.74 8.71
CA ILE A 89 -0.50 -17.81 9.72
C ILE A 89 -1.26 -18.18 11.00
N GLU A 90 -0.62 -18.35 12.15
CA GLU A 90 -1.33 -18.65 13.40
C GLU A 90 -2.49 -17.66 13.60
N GLY A 91 -3.73 -18.16 13.54
CA GLY A 91 -4.94 -17.35 13.64
C GLY A 91 -5.56 -16.87 12.32
N ALA A 92 -4.95 -17.13 11.15
CA ALA A 92 -5.53 -16.85 9.85
C ALA A 92 -6.24 -18.09 9.27
N PRO A 93 -7.46 -17.94 8.71
CA PRO A 93 -8.21 -19.02 8.09
C PRO A 93 -7.50 -19.54 6.84
N LEU A 94 -7.65 -20.84 6.56
CA LEU A 94 -7.11 -21.49 5.37
C LEU A 94 -7.73 -20.90 4.09
N GLY A 95 -6.98 -20.96 2.98
CA GLY A 95 -7.51 -20.59 1.65
C GLY A 95 -7.66 -19.08 1.43
N VAL A 96 -6.75 -18.27 1.99
CA VAL A 96 -6.67 -16.84 1.66
C VAL A 96 -6.21 -16.69 0.20
N VAL A 97 -6.93 -15.88 -0.57
CA VAL A 97 -6.62 -15.49 -1.94
C VAL A 97 -6.55 -13.97 -1.99
N ILE A 98 -5.45 -13.44 -2.52
CA ILE A 98 -5.40 -12.02 -2.91
C ILE A 98 -6.19 -11.88 -4.20
N THR A 99 -7.27 -11.10 -4.17
CA THR A 99 -8.08 -10.84 -5.36
C THR A 99 -7.68 -9.57 -6.08
N GLU A 100 -7.15 -8.59 -5.34
CA GLU A 100 -6.69 -7.32 -5.90
C GLU A 100 -5.46 -6.84 -5.12
N ALA A 101 -4.50 -6.29 -5.84
CA ALA A 101 -3.37 -5.55 -5.28
C ALA A 101 -3.13 -4.30 -6.12
N THR A 102 -2.89 -3.17 -5.45
CA THR A 102 -2.65 -1.87 -6.08
C THR A 102 -1.39 -1.26 -5.51
N CYS A 103 -0.43 -0.90 -6.38
CA CYS A 103 0.81 -0.23 -6.02
C CYS A 103 0.89 1.15 -6.66
N SER A 104 0.80 2.23 -5.86
CA SER A 104 0.78 3.61 -6.38
C SER A 104 1.81 4.52 -5.70
N LYS A 105 2.43 5.41 -6.49
CA LYS A 105 3.26 6.51 -5.98
C LYS A 105 2.43 7.78 -5.67
N ALA A 106 1.14 7.74 -5.94
CA ALA A 106 0.16 8.74 -5.54
C ALA A 106 -0.84 8.09 -4.57
N PRO A 107 -1.63 8.86 -3.81
CA PRO A 107 -2.70 8.29 -2.99
C PRO A 107 -3.62 7.41 -3.87
N PRO A 108 -3.89 6.15 -3.49
CA PRO A 108 -4.79 5.24 -4.21
C PRO A 108 -6.26 5.56 -3.94
#